data_AF-A0A9D4E781-F1
#
_entry.id   AF-A0A9D4E781-F1
#
_cell.length_a   1.000
_cell.length_b   1.000
_cell.length_c   1.000
_cell.angle_alpha   90.00
_cell.angle_beta   90.00
_cell.angle_gamma   90.00
#
_symmetry.space_group_name_H-M   'P 1'
#
loop_
_entity.id
_entity.type
_entity.pdbx_description
1 polymer ?
#
loop_
_entity_poly.entity_id
_entity_poly.type
_entity_poly.pdbx_seq_one_letter_code
_entity_poly.pdbx_strand_id
1 'polypeptide(L)'
;MGNIKVLNLSDNSITGLNQKSREIISSSISPNLSVILDGNPLSCAVCEDYEFIQWLLLDSTPVHNRRKLTCRTKHREKEQITNMTIKKLKDMCDAPLKHRQCIITLSVVPASLLLAVVFVVLTLYQCVKRRSKKRRLEEAKRKLQRGYGPYTYAMFLYFCDNDADIVNRHVTPNLEDALHRRLATQRKFVTTSADIEPGRSILDEIEQHLELSSLVAFVLSDAFLISRYSTMETLPAKHKDKPFLFFVNGQINESSILLG
;
A
#
# COMPACT_ATOMS: atom_id res chain seq x y z
N MET A 1 -12.50 31.77 -69.34
CA MET A 1 -11.94 30.55 -68.71
C MET A 1 -13.04 29.49 -68.70
N GLY A 2 -12.79 28.31 -69.25
CA GLY A 2 -13.82 27.27 -69.40
C GLY A 2 -14.18 26.64 -68.06
N ASN A 3 -15.48 26.50 -67.77
CA ASN A 3 -15.95 25.75 -66.61
C ASN A 3 -15.74 24.25 -66.87
N ILE A 4 -14.85 23.62 -66.12
CA ILE A 4 -14.63 22.18 -66.15
C ILE A 4 -15.86 21.50 -65.54
N LYS A 5 -16.56 20.68 -66.34
CA LYS A 5 -17.74 19.93 -65.92
C LYS A 5 -17.42 18.47 -65.55
N VAL A 6 -16.33 17.91 -66.07
CA VAL A 6 -15.94 16.52 -65.81
C VAL A 6 -14.45 16.47 -65.52
N LEU A 7 -14.10 15.92 -64.36
CA LEU A 7 -12.74 15.56 -63.96
C LEU A 7 -12.61 14.04 -64.08
N ASN A 8 -12.06 13.58 -65.20
CA ASN A 8 -11.83 12.15 -65.40
C ASN A 8 -10.48 11.74 -64.78
N LEU A 9 -10.55 10.91 -63.74
CA LEU A 9 -9.40 10.32 -63.07
C LEU A 9 -9.42 8.79 -63.21
N SER A 10 -10.18 8.23 -64.17
CA SER A 10 -10.33 6.79 -64.34
C SER A 10 -9.03 6.10 -64.72
N ASP A 11 -8.93 4.80 -64.43
CA ASP A 11 -7.84 3.90 -64.89
C ASP A 11 -6.42 4.38 -64.55
N ASN A 12 -6.30 5.07 -63.41
CA ASN A 12 -5.02 5.49 -62.85
C ASN A 12 -4.60 4.57 -61.69
N SER A 13 -3.51 4.91 -61.01
CA SER A 13 -3.02 4.20 -59.82
C SER A 13 -3.42 4.90 -58.52
N ILE A 14 -4.59 5.54 -58.47
CA ILE A 14 -5.06 6.27 -57.29
C ILE A 14 -5.53 5.27 -56.24
N THR A 15 -4.90 5.28 -55.06
CA THR A 15 -5.31 4.46 -53.92
C THR A 15 -6.24 5.22 -52.97
N GLY A 16 -6.11 6.54 -52.91
CA GLY A 16 -6.98 7.43 -52.14
C GLY A 16 -6.70 8.89 -52.43
N LEU A 17 -7.60 9.76 -52.00
CA LEU A 17 -7.42 11.21 -52.05
C LEU A 17 -7.22 11.74 -50.65
N ASN A 18 -6.18 12.55 -50.43
CA ASN A 18 -5.95 13.22 -49.15
C ASN A 18 -7.04 14.28 -48.87
N GLN A 19 -7.10 14.73 -47.62
CA GLN A 19 -8.10 15.70 -47.18
C GLN A 19 -8.13 16.96 -48.05
N LYS A 20 -6.97 17.56 -48.33
CA LYS A 20 -6.86 18.79 -49.12
C LYS A 20 -7.41 18.61 -50.54
N SER A 21 -7.12 17.50 -51.21
CA SER A 21 -7.66 17.18 -52.54
C SER A 21 -9.18 16.99 -52.50
N ARG A 22 -9.70 16.31 -51.48
CA ARG A 22 -11.15 16.13 -51.28
C ARG A 22 -11.85 17.46 -51.04
N GLU A 23 -11.26 18.33 -50.22
CA GLU A 23 -11.78 19.67 -49.95
C GLU A 23 -11.76 20.52 -51.21
N ILE A 24 -10.68 20.51 -51.99
CA ILE A 24 -10.63 21.23 -53.27
C ILE A 24 -11.73 20.73 -54.21
N ILE A 25 -11.91 19.41 -54.35
CA ILE A 25 -12.96 18.84 -55.21
C ILE A 25 -14.36 19.19 -54.70
N SER A 26 -14.56 19.18 -53.38
CA SER A 26 -15.87 19.47 -52.77
C SER A 26 -16.19 20.97 -52.74
N SER A 27 -15.17 21.83 -52.72
CA SER A 27 -15.30 23.29 -52.67
C SER A 27 -15.18 23.97 -54.04
N SER A 28 -14.67 23.29 -55.07
CA SER A 28 -14.53 23.83 -56.43
C SER A 28 -15.88 23.99 -57.14
N ILE A 29 -16.61 25.04 -56.76
CA ILE A 29 -17.32 26.10 -57.51
C ILE A 29 -18.23 25.73 -58.72
N SER A 30 -18.28 24.50 -59.21
CA SER A 30 -19.28 24.08 -60.20
C SER A 30 -20.24 23.06 -59.59
N PRO A 31 -21.53 23.40 -59.36
CA PRO A 31 -22.53 22.44 -58.86
C PRO A 31 -22.76 21.25 -59.80
N ASN A 32 -22.11 21.24 -60.96
CA ASN A 32 -22.19 20.22 -62.01
C ASN A 32 -20.84 19.55 -62.31
N LEU A 33 -19.81 19.73 -61.47
CA LEU A 33 -18.57 18.97 -61.63
C LEU A 33 -18.87 17.49 -61.38
N SER A 34 -18.49 16.59 -62.29
CA SER A 34 -18.49 15.15 -62.05
C SER A 34 -17.07 14.61 -62.03
N VAL A 35 -16.76 13.76 -61.07
CA VAL A 35 -15.46 13.12 -60.88
C VAL A 35 -15.61 11.63 -61.19
N ILE A 36 -14.82 11.12 -62.13
CA ILE A 36 -14.83 9.70 -62.50
C ILE A 36 -13.59 9.04 -61.90
N LEU A 37 -13.80 8.04 -61.03
CA LEU A 37 -12.72 7.33 -60.31
C LEU A 37 -12.66 5.83 -60.66
N ASP A 38 -13.47 5.38 -61.62
CA ASP A 38 -13.53 3.97 -62.03
C ASP A 38 -12.15 3.45 -62.49
N GLY A 39 -11.87 2.17 -62.31
CA GLY A 39 -10.60 1.56 -62.76
C GLY A 39 -9.38 1.79 -61.85
N ASN A 40 -9.51 2.57 -60.77
CA ASN A 40 -8.43 2.81 -59.82
C ASN A 40 -8.34 1.72 -58.72
N PRO A 41 -7.12 1.40 -58.22
CA PRO A 41 -6.91 0.46 -57.13
C PRO A 41 -7.14 1.12 -55.75
N LEU A 42 -8.36 1.59 -55.49
CA LEU A 42 -8.71 2.25 -54.23
C LEU A 42 -8.40 1.36 -53.01
N SER A 43 -7.93 1.94 -51.90
CA SER A 43 -7.61 1.22 -50.67
C SER A 43 -8.77 1.28 -49.67
N CYS A 44 -9.07 0.15 -49.03
CA CYS A 44 -9.96 0.06 -47.86
C CYS A 44 -9.41 -0.94 -46.82
N ALA A 45 -8.09 -0.94 -46.67
CA ALA A 45 -7.36 -1.93 -45.88
C ALA A 45 -7.00 -1.42 -44.48
N VAL A 46 -6.92 -0.10 -44.30
CA VAL A 46 -6.41 0.54 -43.09
C VAL A 46 -7.37 1.61 -42.58
N CYS A 47 -7.23 2.01 -41.31
CA CYS A 47 -8.14 2.99 -40.69
C CYS A 47 -8.07 4.36 -41.40
N GLU A 48 -6.90 4.73 -41.93
CA GLU A 48 -6.66 5.99 -42.65
C GLU A 48 -7.51 6.11 -43.92
N ASP A 49 -7.97 4.99 -44.48
CA ASP A 49 -8.86 4.97 -45.64
C ASP A 49 -10.30 5.39 -45.29
N TYR A 50 -10.67 5.38 -43.99
CA TYR A 50 -12.04 5.62 -43.51
C TYR A 50 -12.63 6.92 -44.05
N GLU A 51 -11.92 8.04 -43.91
CA GLU A 51 -12.43 9.34 -44.33
C GLU A 51 -12.60 9.45 -45.85
N PHE A 52 -11.68 8.84 -46.61
CA PHE A 52 -11.76 8.83 -48.07
C PHE A 52 -12.94 8.00 -48.55
N ILE A 53 -13.11 6.80 -48.00
CA ILE A 53 -14.23 5.91 -48.35
C ILE A 53 -15.56 6.50 -47.89
N GLN A 54 -15.60 7.14 -46.73
CA GLN A 54 -16.77 7.87 -46.25
C GLN A 54 -17.12 9.01 -47.21
N TRP A 55 -16.14 9.81 -47.62
CA TRP A 55 -16.33 10.88 -48.60
C TRP A 55 -16.93 10.36 -49.90
N LEU A 56 -16.41 9.27 -50.48
CA LEU A 56 -16.95 8.68 -51.72
C LEU A 56 -18.44 8.30 -51.65
N LEU A 57 -18.94 7.98 -50.45
CA LEU A 57 -20.31 7.54 -50.22
C LEU A 57 -21.27 8.67 -49.81
N LEU A 58 -20.77 9.87 -49.50
CA LEU A 58 -21.62 11.02 -49.18
C LEU A 58 -22.42 11.48 -50.41
N ASP A 59 -23.75 11.64 -50.26
CA ASP A 59 -24.67 12.06 -51.33
C ASP A 59 -24.27 13.38 -52.00
N SER A 60 -23.62 14.28 -51.28
CA SER A 60 -23.14 15.57 -51.78
C SER A 60 -21.87 15.51 -52.63
N THR A 61 -21.24 14.34 -52.82
CA THR A 61 -19.99 14.28 -53.58
C THR A 61 -20.20 14.24 -55.09
N PRO A 62 -19.35 14.94 -55.87
CA PRO A 62 -19.45 14.96 -57.33
C PRO A 62 -19.05 13.64 -58.00
N VAL A 63 -18.99 12.51 -57.28
CA VAL A 63 -18.47 11.24 -57.82
C VAL A 63 -19.50 10.56 -58.70
N HIS A 64 -19.14 10.34 -59.97
CA HIS A 64 -19.95 9.62 -60.93
C HIS A 64 -19.88 8.11 -60.69
N ASN A 65 -20.98 7.40 -60.98
CA ASN A 65 -21.03 5.93 -61.04
C ASN A 65 -20.54 5.20 -59.77
N ARG A 66 -20.85 5.75 -58.58
CA ARG A 66 -20.40 5.27 -57.26
C ARG A 66 -20.60 3.76 -57.03
N ARG A 67 -21.65 3.17 -57.63
CA ARG A 67 -21.98 1.74 -57.52
C ARG A 67 -20.97 0.80 -58.18
N LYS A 68 -20.11 1.30 -59.07
CA LYS A 68 -19.04 0.50 -59.71
C LYS A 68 -17.69 0.63 -59.02
N LEU A 69 -17.57 1.50 -58.00
CA LEU A 69 -16.32 1.66 -57.28
C LEU A 69 -16.02 0.43 -56.43
N THR A 70 -14.80 -0.07 -56.58
CA THR A 70 -14.27 -1.19 -55.80
C THR A 70 -13.02 -0.73 -55.07
N CYS A 71 -12.79 -1.30 -53.89
CA CYS A 71 -11.59 -1.07 -53.11
C CYS A 71 -10.92 -2.39 -52.78
N ARG A 72 -9.64 -2.30 -52.41
CA ARG A 72 -8.81 -3.43 -52.06
C ARG A 72 -8.74 -3.56 -50.54
N THR A 73 -9.13 -4.72 -50.03
CA THR A 73 -9.09 -5.03 -48.60
C THR A 73 -7.67 -5.37 -48.14
N LYS A 74 -7.49 -5.53 -46.83
CA LYS A 74 -6.23 -6.00 -46.22
C LYS A 74 -5.73 -7.33 -46.80
N HIS A 75 -6.64 -8.20 -47.24
CA HIS A 75 -6.33 -9.49 -47.86
C HIS A 75 -6.10 -9.40 -49.37
N ARG A 76 -5.98 -8.19 -49.92
CA ARG A 76 -5.82 -7.90 -51.36
C ARG A 76 -7.02 -8.28 -52.22
N GLU A 77 -8.14 -8.64 -51.61
CA GLU A 77 -9.41 -8.93 -52.28
C GLU A 77 -10.09 -7.63 -52.72
N LYS A 78 -10.82 -7.68 -53.84
CA LYS A 78 -11.62 -6.55 -54.31
C LYS A 78 -13.03 -6.66 -53.74
N GLU A 79 -13.47 -5.65 -53.01
CA GLU A 79 -14.86 -5.54 -52.55
C GLU A 79 -15.51 -4.27 -53.10
N GLN A 80 -16.83 -4.31 -53.31
CA GLN A 80 -17.59 -3.11 -53.66
C GLN A 80 -17.68 -2.18 -52.45
N ILE A 81 -17.48 -0.88 -52.68
CA ILE A 81 -17.60 0.12 -51.63
C ILE A 81 -19.08 0.28 -51.26
N THR A 82 -19.42 -0.12 -50.04
CA THR A 82 -20.79 -0.03 -49.50
C THR A 82 -20.78 0.57 -48.08
N ASN A 83 -21.96 0.84 -47.52
CA ASN A 83 -22.08 1.25 -46.12
C ASN A 83 -21.49 0.21 -45.14
N MET A 84 -21.43 -1.07 -45.53
CA MET A 84 -20.76 -2.10 -44.73
C MET A 84 -19.25 -1.91 -44.70
N THR A 85 -18.63 -1.44 -45.79
CA THR A 85 -17.20 -1.11 -45.86
C THR A 85 -16.85 0.00 -44.86
N ILE A 86 -17.67 1.06 -44.78
CA ILE A 86 -17.51 2.12 -43.77
C ILE A 86 -17.57 1.55 -42.35
N LYS A 87 -18.53 0.67 -42.08
CA LYS A 87 -18.68 0.06 -40.76
C LYS A 87 -17.44 -0.77 -40.39
N LYS A 88 -16.94 -1.61 -41.31
CA LYS A 88 -15.70 -2.39 -41.10
C LYS A 88 -14.51 -1.48 -40.82
N LEU A 89 -14.33 -0.41 -41.61
CA LEU A 89 -13.25 0.56 -41.42
C LEU A 89 -13.34 1.25 -40.05
N LYS A 90 -14.54 1.67 -39.66
CA LYS A 90 -14.78 2.27 -38.33
C LYS A 90 -14.45 1.30 -37.20
N ASP A 91 -14.87 0.05 -37.32
CA ASP A 91 -14.56 -0.99 -36.32
C ASP A 91 -13.05 -1.23 -36.20
N MET A 92 -12.29 -1.16 -37.31
CA MET A 92 -10.83 -1.22 -37.29
C MET A 92 -10.18 -0.02 -36.59
N CYS A 93 -10.74 1.18 -36.75
CA CYS A 93 -10.29 2.39 -36.06
C CYS A 93 -10.58 2.35 -34.55
N ASP A 94 -11.73 1.78 -34.15
CA ASP A 94 -12.18 1.73 -32.76
C ASP A 94 -11.57 0.55 -31.97
N ALA A 95 -11.12 -0.51 -32.65
CA ALA A 95 -10.50 -1.70 -32.04
C ALA A 95 -9.35 -1.39 -31.07
N PRO A 96 -8.34 -0.55 -31.39
CA PRO A 96 -7.25 -0.25 -30.46
C PRO A 96 -7.72 0.52 -29.22
N LEU A 97 -8.74 1.37 -29.34
CA LEU A 97 -9.31 2.12 -28.21
C LEU A 97 -10.06 1.19 -27.25
N LYS A 98 -10.90 0.31 -27.81
CA LYS A 98 -11.64 -0.71 -27.02
C LYS A 98 -10.68 -1.66 -26.31
N HIS A 99 -9.62 -2.10 -26.98
CA HIS A 99 -8.62 -2.99 -26.37
C HIS A 99 -7.90 -2.31 -25.18
N ARG A 100 -7.55 -1.02 -25.31
CA ARG A 100 -6.95 -0.26 -24.20
C ARG A 100 -7.91 -0.10 -23.02
N GLN A 101 -9.18 0.21 -23.29
CA GLN A 101 -10.20 0.35 -22.25
C GLN A 101 -10.48 -0.97 -21.52
N CYS A 102 -10.49 -2.10 -22.23
CA CYS A 102 -10.61 -3.43 -21.61
C CYS A 102 -9.42 -3.76 -20.69
N ILE A 103 -8.18 -3.51 -21.13
CA ILE A 103 -7.00 -3.78 -20.28
C ILE A 103 -7.06 -2.97 -18.99
N ILE A 104 -7.34 -1.67 -19.09
CA ILE A 104 -7.38 -0.78 -17.91
C ILE A 104 -8.46 -1.24 -16.94
N THR A 105 -9.66 -1.54 -17.44
CA THR A 105 -10.79 -1.95 -16.59
C THR A 105 -10.54 -3.30 -15.93
N LEU A 106 -9.96 -4.26 -16.66
CA LEU A 106 -9.75 -5.61 -16.15
C LEU A 106 -8.56 -5.73 -15.18
N SER A 107 -7.55 -4.87 -15.30
CA SER A 107 -6.34 -4.96 -14.48
C SER A 107 -6.29 -3.94 -13.33
N VAL A 108 -6.59 -2.67 -13.60
CA VAL A 108 -6.34 -1.58 -12.64
C VAL A 108 -7.41 -1.54 -11.56
N VAL A 109 -8.68 -1.72 -11.94
CA VAL A 109 -9.82 -1.66 -11.02
C VAL A 109 -9.71 -2.73 -9.91
N PRO A 110 -9.56 -4.03 -10.20
CA PRO A 110 -9.46 -5.04 -9.15
C PRO A 110 -8.20 -4.89 -8.29
N ALA A 111 -7.06 -4.51 -8.86
CA ALA A 111 -5.84 -4.26 -8.09
C ALA A 111 -6.02 -3.11 -7.09
N SER A 112 -6.65 -2.01 -7.51
CA SER A 112 -6.94 -0.87 -6.63
C SER A 112 -7.89 -1.23 -5.48
N LEU A 113 -8.91 -2.05 -5.76
CA LEU A 113 -9.87 -2.51 -4.76
C LEU A 113 -9.20 -3.41 -3.72
N LEU A 114 -8.33 -4.33 -4.14
CA LEU A 114 -7.57 -5.19 -3.23
C LEU A 114 -6.67 -4.37 -2.31
N LEU A 115 -5.95 -3.37 -2.84
CA LEU A 115 -5.09 -2.50 -2.03
C LEU A 115 -5.89 -1.71 -0.98
N ALA A 116 -7.06 -1.19 -1.35
CA ALA A 116 -7.93 -0.49 -0.41
C ALA A 116 -8.40 -1.40 0.74
N VAL A 117 -8.82 -2.64 0.43
CA VAL A 117 -9.24 -3.62 1.44
C VAL A 117 -8.09 -3.95 2.39
N VAL A 118 -6.89 -4.23 1.86
CA VAL A 118 -5.70 -4.55 2.67
C VAL A 118 -5.37 -3.40 3.61
N PHE A 119 -5.40 -2.15 3.12
CA PHE A 119 -5.14 -0.97 3.93
C PHE A 119 -6.15 -0.81 5.08
N VAL A 120 -7.44 -1.00 4.81
CA VAL A 120 -8.49 -0.94 5.83
C VAL A 120 -8.29 -2.03 6.89
N VAL A 121 -7.99 -3.27 6.49
CA VAL A 121 -7.76 -4.38 7.44
C VAL A 121 -6.55 -4.09 8.33
N LEU A 122 -5.43 -3.62 7.76
CA LEU A 122 -4.22 -3.31 8.52
C LEU A 122 -4.45 -2.17 9.52
N THR A 123 -5.14 -1.11 9.10
CA THR A 123 -5.45 0.03 9.99
C THR A 123 -6.38 -0.37 11.12
N LEU A 124 -7.42 -1.17 10.86
CA LEU A 124 -8.31 -1.70 11.90
C LEU A 124 -7.54 -2.61 12.86
N TYR A 125 -6.71 -3.52 12.35
CA TYR A 125 -5.88 -4.40 13.17
C TYR A 125 -4.98 -3.61 14.11
N GLN A 126 -4.27 -2.59 13.60
CA GLN A 126 -3.42 -1.73 14.44
C GLN A 126 -4.23 -0.96 15.48
N CYS A 127 -5.39 -0.43 15.12
CA CYS A 127 -6.29 0.25 16.05
C CYS A 127 -6.76 -0.68 17.19
N VAL A 128 -7.18 -1.90 16.87
CA VAL A 128 -7.58 -2.90 17.87
C VAL A 128 -6.40 -3.26 18.77
N LYS A 129 -5.22 -3.50 18.19
CA LYS A 129 -3.99 -3.81 18.95
C LYS A 129 -3.62 -2.68 19.91
N ARG A 130 -3.65 -1.42 19.46
CA ARG A 130 -3.38 -0.23 20.30
C ARG A 130 -4.42 -0.09 21.42
N ARG A 131 -5.71 -0.25 21.09
CA ARG A 131 -6.80 -0.19 22.09
C ARG A 131 -6.66 -1.30 23.14
N SER A 132 -6.31 -2.51 22.73
CA SER A 132 -6.07 -3.64 23.64
C SER A 132 -4.91 -3.37 24.60
N LYS A 133 -3.76 -2.88 24.09
CA LYS A 133 -2.63 -2.47 24.95
C LYS A 133 -3.02 -1.39 25.96
N LYS A 134 -3.76 -0.35 25.52
CA LYS A 134 -4.22 0.71 26.40
C LYS A 134 -5.17 0.18 27.48
N ARG A 135 -6.12 -0.70 27.12
CA ARG A 135 -7.03 -1.34 28.09
C ARG A 135 -6.27 -2.16 29.14
N ARG A 136 -5.30 -3.00 28.72
CA ARG A 136 -4.46 -3.78 29.64
C ARG A 136 -3.67 -2.89 30.60
N LEU A 137 -3.10 -1.79 30.10
CA LEU A 137 -2.38 -0.83 30.93
C LEU A 137 -3.30 -0.14 31.96
N GLU A 138 -4.49 0.30 31.53
CA GLU A 138 -5.47 0.91 32.43
C GLU A 138 -6.01 -0.08 33.46
N GLU A 139 -6.23 -1.35 33.10
CA GLU A 139 -6.62 -2.40 34.03
C GLU A 139 -5.51 -2.68 35.06
N ALA A 140 -4.25 -2.78 34.62
CA ALA A 140 -3.11 -2.92 35.52
C ALA A 140 -3.01 -1.73 36.49
N LYS A 141 -3.15 -0.50 35.98
CA LYS A 141 -3.17 0.72 36.81
C LYS A 141 -4.30 0.70 37.82
N ARG A 142 -5.52 0.31 37.43
CA ARG A 142 -6.68 0.21 38.33
C ARG A 142 -6.50 -0.85 39.41
N LYS A 143 -5.91 -2.01 39.08
CA LYS A 143 -5.59 -3.07 40.06
C LYS A 143 -4.59 -2.57 41.11
N LEU A 144 -3.56 -1.85 40.67
CA LEU A 144 -2.57 -1.23 41.57
C LEU A 144 -3.21 -0.15 42.47
N GLN A 145 -4.00 0.77 41.89
CA GLN A 145 -4.62 1.88 42.63
C GLN A 145 -5.65 1.42 43.67
N ARG A 146 -6.44 0.38 43.39
CA ARG A 146 -7.44 -0.13 44.33
C ARG A 146 -6.84 -0.98 45.44
N GLY A 147 -5.53 -1.24 45.41
CA GLY A 147 -4.87 -2.13 46.36
C GLY A 147 -5.39 -3.58 46.32
N TYR A 148 -6.13 -3.97 45.27
CA TYR A 148 -6.70 -5.31 45.16
C TYR A 148 -5.64 -6.31 44.71
N GLY A 149 -5.09 -7.02 45.68
CA GLY A 149 -4.19 -8.16 45.51
C GLY A 149 -3.53 -8.52 46.84
N PRO A 150 -3.09 -9.78 47.05
CA PRO A 150 -2.40 -10.22 48.25
C PRO A 150 -0.97 -9.64 48.38
N TYR A 151 -0.65 -8.61 47.59
CA TYR A 151 0.70 -8.08 47.43
C TYR A 151 0.97 -6.98 48.45
N THR A 152 1.95 -7.20 49.31
CA THR A 152 2.46 -6.25 50.31
C THR A 152 3.23 -5.11 49.64
N TYR A 153 3.94 -5.40 48.54
CA TYR A 153 4.84 -4.46 47.88
C TYR A 153 4.35 -4.05 46.49
N ALA A 154 4.59 -2.79 46.13
CA ALA A 154 4.23 -2.27 44.80
C ALA A 154 5.13 -2.87 43.71
N MET A 155 6.42 -2.98 44.00
CA MET A 155 7.43 -3.46 43.06
C MET A 155 8.62 -4.05 43.81
N PHE A 156 9.15 -5.14 43.26
CA PHE A 156 10.47 -5.67 43.61
C PHE A 156 11.49 -5.17 42.58
N LEU A 157 12.52 -4.47 43.02
CA LEU A 157 13.59 -3.96 42.17
C LEU A 157 14.84 -4.82 42.35
N TYR A 158 15.24 -5.46 41.27
CA TYR A 158 16.36 -6.38 41.21
C TYR A 158 17.50 -5.75 40.40
N PHE A 159 18.72 -5.77 40.95
CA PHE A 159 19.92 -5.19 40.35
C PHE A 159 21.18 -5.94 40.81
N CYS A 160 22.29 -5.75 40.10
CA CYS A 160 23.58 -6.32 40.47
C CYS A 160 24.19 -5.54 41.63
N ASP A 161 24.85 -6.20 42.58
CA ASP A 161 25.48 -5.53 43.74
C ASP A 161 26.45 -4.41 43.35
N ASN A 162 27.13 -4.55 42.20
CA ASN A 162 28.02 -3.52 41.67
C ASN A 162 27.28 -2.22 41.30
N ASP A 163 25.98 -2.28 41.05
CA ASP A 163 25.13 -1.12 40.74
C ASP A 163 24.42 -0.57 41.98
N ALA A 164 24.61 -1.15 43.17
CA ALA A 164 23.87 -0.80 44.38
C ALA A 164 23.96 0.69 44.73
N ASP A 165 25.14 1.29 44.62
CA ASP A 165 25.33 2.73 44.88
C ASP A 165 24.52 3.61 43.91
N ILE A 166 24.50 3.24 42.63
CA ILE A 166 23.79 3.99 41.60
C ILE A 166 22.28 3.84 41.82
N VAL A 167 21.83 2.61 42.06
CA VAL A 167 20.42 2.29 42.24
C VAL A 167 19.88 2.97 43.50
N ASN A 168 20.54 2.82 44.63
CA ASN A 168 20.07 3.38 45.90
C ASN A 168 20.11 4.91 45.93
N ARG A 169 21.08 5.55 45.27
CA ARG A 169 21.16 7.03 45.25
C ARG A 169 20.28 7.68 44.20
N HIS A 170 20.07 7.04 43.04
CA HIS A 170 19.45 7.69 41.89
C HIS A 170 18.20 6.99 41.36
N VAL A 171 18.13 5.66 41.40
CA VAL A 171 16.98 4.92 40.83
C VAL A 171 15.86 4.83 41.86
N THR A 172 16.15 4.32 43.06
CA THR A 172 15.16 4.09 44.11
C THR A 172 14.42 5.38 44.49
N PRO A 173 15.09 6.50 44.82
CA PRO A 173 14.38 7.71 45.28
C PRO A 173 13.48 8.32 44.20
N ASN A 174 13.97 8.34 42.95
CA ASN A 174 13.21 8.87 41.82
C ASN A 174 12.02 7.98 41.45
N LEU A 175 12.19 6.66 41.56
CA LEU A 175 11.14 5.68 41.29
C LEU A 175 10.05 5.73 42.36
N GLU A 176 10.44 5.81 43.63
CA GLU A 176 9.54 5.98 44.77
C GLU A 176 8.70 7.23 44.65
N ASP A 177 9.33 8.38 44.36
CA ASP A 177 8.63 9.66 44.20
C ASP A 177 7.71 9.66 42.97
N ALA A 178 8.18 9.14 41.82
CA ALA A 178 7.35 9.04 40.62
C ALA A 178 6.12 8.15 40.84
N LEU A 179 6.24 7.08 41.62
CA LEU A 179 5.14 6.16 41.91
C LEU A 179 4.21 6.71 42.98
N HIS A 180 4.71 7.37 44.02
CA HIS A 180 3.88 8.12 44.97
C HIS A 180 3.01 9.14 44.24
N ARG A 181 3.61 9.92 43.33
CA ARG A 181 2.88 10.93 42.53
C ARG A 181 1.85 10.32 41.57
N ARG A 182 2.11 9.15 40.98
CA ARG A 182 1.25 8.57 39.92
C ARG A 182 0.21 7.55 40.42
N LEU A 183 0.51 6.83 41.50
CA LEU A 183 -0.33 5.76 42.02
C LEU A 183 -1.07 6.14 43.31
N ALA A 184 -0.66 7.19 44.01
CA ALA A 184 -1.23 7.60 45.31
C ALA A 184 -1.29 6.45 46.33
N THR A 185 -0.40 5.46 46.20
CA THR A 185 -0.32 4.29 47.06
C THR A 185 0.83 4.45 48.04
N GLN A 186 0.60 4.20 49.33
CA GLN A 186 1.63 4.16 50.39
C GLN A 186 2.45 2.85 50.40
N ARG A 187 2.43 2.07 49.32
CA ARG A 187 3.09 0.76 49.29
C ARG A 187 4.59 0.93 49.10
N LYS A 188 5.36 0.18 49.90
CA LYS A 188 6.83 0.19 49.87
C LYS A 188 7.38 -0.57 48.66
N PHE A 189 8.60 -0.18 48.30
CA PHE A 189 9.46 -0.84 47.34
C PHE A 189 10.41 -1.75 48.09
N VAL A 190 10.74 -2.88 47.48
CA VAL A 190 11.71 -3.81 48.04
C VAL A 190 12.86 -3.95 47.06
N THR A 191 14.06 -3.89 47.61
CA THR A 191 15.32 -3.99 46.88
C THR A 191 16.08 -5.24 47.31
N THR A 192 16.92 -5.78 46.43
CA THR A 192 17.77 -6.94 46.75
C THR A 192 18.84 -6.64 47.80
N SER A 193 19.27 -5.40 48.00
CA SER A 193 20.40 -5.10 48.90
C SER A 193 20.00 -4.64 50.30
N ALA A 194 18.87 -3.94 50.45
CA ALA A 194 18.54 -3.26 51.71
C ALA A 194 17.56 -4.04 52.59
N ASP A 195 16.75 -4.92 51.99
CA ASP A 195 15.61 -5.55 52.64
C ASP A 195 15.81 -7.06 52.90
N ILE A 196 17.05 -7.56 52.72
CA ILE A 196 17.41 -8.96 52.97
C ILE A 196 17.81 -9.15 54.44
N GLU A 197 17.14 -10.06 55.16
CA GLU A 197 17.45 -10.32 56.57
C GLU A 197 18.72 -11.21 56.69
N PRO A 198 19.72 -10.82 57.48
CA PRO A 198 20.90 -11.65 57.69
C PRO A 198 20.52 -13.02 58.28
N GLY A 199 21.07 -14.09 57.69
CA GLY A 199 20.88 -15.46 58.19
C GLY A 199 19.83 -16.29 57.46
N ARG A 200 19.12 -15.72 56.46
CA ARG A 200 18.26 -16.47 55.55
C ARG A 200 18.93 -16.72 54.19
N SER A 201 18.39 -17.69 53.45
CA SER A 201 18.80 -17.94 52.06
C SER A 201 18.36 -16.77 51.19
N ILE A 202 19.30 -16.15 50.47
CA ILE A 202 19.05 -15.05 49.53
C ILE A 202 18.00 -15.46 48.48
N LEU A 203 18.06 -16.71 48.01
CA LEU A 203 17.11 -17.21 47.01
C LEU A 203 15.68 -17.30 47.56
N ASP A 204 15.53 -17.72 48.83
CA ASP A 204 14.22 -17.86 49.46
C ASP A 204 13.59 -16.49 49.72
N GLU A 205 14.40 -15.51 50.10
CA GLU A 205 13.94 -14.13 50.28
C GLU A 205 13.60 -13.44 48.96
N ILE A 206 14.40 -13.66 47.92
CA ILE A 206 14.07 -13.21 46.57
C ILE A 206 12.74 -13.82 46.14
N GLU A 207 12.54 -15.12 46.34
CA GLU A 207 11.26 -15.75 46.00
C GLU A 207 10.09 -15.16 46.80
N GLN A 208 10.25 -14.97 48.11
CA GLN A 208 9.25 -14.35 48.96
C GLN A 208 8.92 -12.92 48.51
N HIS A 209 9.93 -12.09 48.22
CA HIS A 209 9.74 -10.73 47.74
C HIS A 209 9.13 -10.69 46.34
N LEU A 210 9.49 -11.63 45.48
CA LEU A 210 8.84 -11.83 44.18
C LEU A 210 7.36 -12.15 44.37
N GLU A 211 6.99 -13.03 45.31
CA GLU A 211 5.59 -13.40 45.57
C GLU A 211 4.75 -12.25 46.12
N LEU A 212 5.31 -11.48 47.05
CA LEU A 212 4.64 -10.37 47.73
C LEU A 212 4.58 -9.08 46.88
N SER A 213 5.26 -9.03 45.74
CA SER A 213 5.31 -7.85 44.87
C SER A 213 4.34 -7.94 43.69
N SER A 214 3.70 -6.83 43.33
CA SER A 214 2.80 -6.78 42.16
C SER A 214 3.51 -6.61 40.81
N LEU A 215 4.72 -6.06 40.81
CA LEU A 215 5.57 -5.84 39.64
C LEU A 215 7.00 -6.27 39.97
N VAL A 216 7.73 -6.75 38.97
CA VAL A 216 9.17 -7.00 39.09
C VAL A 216 9.90 -6.09 38.12
N ALA A 217 10.93 -5.40 38.59
CA ALA A 217 11.76 -4.55 37.77
C ALA A 217 13.22 -4.97 37.84
N PHE A 218 13.92 -4.92 36.71
CA PHE A 218 15.33 -5.27 36.60
C PHE A 218 16.13 -4.05 36.16
N VAL A 219 17.24 -3.77 36.83
CA VAL A 219 18.24 -2.81 36.35
C VAL A 219 19.31 -3.58 35.59
N LEU A 220 19.25 -3.47 34.27
CA LEU A 220 20.19 -4.08 33.35
C LEU A 220 21.39 -3.16 33.19
N SER A 221 22.56 -3.63 33.59
CA SER A 221 23.87 -3.02 33.36
C SER A 221 24.80 -4.06 32.72
N ASP A 222 25.98 -3.64 32.27
CA ASP A 222 26.99 -4.60 31.81
C ASP A 222 27.40 -5.57 32.94
N ALA A 223 27.50 -5.08 34.18
CA ALA A 223 27.80 -5.91 35.34
C ALA A 223 26.71 -6.96 35.59
N PHE A 224 25.44 -6.58 35.42
CA PHE A 224 24.30 -7.47 35.53
C PHE A 224 24.35 -8.63 34.53
N LEU A 225 24.65 -8.32 33.26
CA LEU A 225 24.65 -9.29 32.17
C LEU A 225 25.85 -10.25 32.25
N ILE A 226 26.97 -9.80 32.79
CA ILE A 226 28.18 -10.61 32.96
C ILE A 226 28.07 -11.51 34.21
N SER A 227 27.34 -11.08 35.24
CA SER A 227 27.20 -11.80 36.49
C SER A 227 26.30 -13.04 36.35
N ARG A 228 26.90 -14.22 36.43
CA ARG A 228 26.16 -15.50 36.50
C ARG A 228 25.23 -15.57 37.71
N TYR A 229 25.65 -15.03 38.85
CA TYR A 229 24.82 -14.98 40.06
C TYR A 229 23.57 -14.15 39.83
N SER A 230 23.74 -12.96 39.25
CA SER A 230 22.62 -12.07 38.96
C SER A 230 21.62 -12.69 37.98
N THR A 231 22.11 -13.50 37.04
CA THR A 231 21.25 -14.23 36.09
C THR A 231 20.50 -15.39 36.76
N MET A 232 21.17 -16.18 37.60
CA MET A 232 20.54 -17.32 38.30
C MET A 232 19.43 -16.89 39.26
N GLU A 233 19.66 -15.82 40.02
CA GLU A 233 18.69 -15.23 40.95
C GLU A 233 17.45 -14.64 40.25
N THR A 234 17.51 -14.37 38.93
CA THR A 234 16.35 -13.91 38.14
C THR A 234 15.48 -15.05 37.61
N LEU A 235 15.98 -16.29 37.64
CA LEU A 235 15.23 -17.46 37.13
C LEU A 235 13.87 -17.65 37.82
N PRO A 236 13.74 -17.53 39.16
CA PRO A 236 12.44 -17.66 39.83
C PRO A 236 11.43 -16.62 39.32
N ALA A 237 11.89 -15.41 38.98
CA ALA A 237 11.03 -14.36 38.46
C ALA A 237 10.41 -14.76 37.10
N LYS A 238 11.18 -15.40 36.20
CA LYS A 238 10.72 -15.86 34.87
C LYS A 238 9.52 -16.81 34.95
N HIS A 239 9.37 -17.54 36.06
CA HIS A 239 8.30 -18.50 36.28
C HIS A 239 7.06 -17.90 36.97
N LYS A 240 7.11 -16.66 37.46
CA LYS A 240 5.95 -15.98 38.03
C LYS A 240 5.26 -15.19 36.90
N ASP A 241 3.96 -15.41 36.68
CA ASP A 241 3.14 -14.72 35.67
C ASP A 241 2.87 -13.25 36.07
N LYS A 242 3.95 -12.47 36.18
CA LYS A 242 3.97 -11.09 36.66
C LYS A 242 4.55 -10.16 35.60
N PRO A 243 4.09 -8.91 35.55
CA PRO A 243 4.65 -7.94 34.63
C PRO A 243 6.10 -7.61 35.00
N PHE A 244 6.97 -7.53 33.98
CA PHE A 244 8.37 -7.13 34.09
C PHE A 244 8.59 -5.72 33.55
N LEU A 245 9.47 -4.99 34.22
CA LEU A 245 9.99 -3.70 33.76
C LEU A 245 11.51 -3.78 33.69
N PHE A 246 12.11 -3.30 32.60
CA PHE A 246 13.56 -3.29 32.45
C PHE A 246 14.06 -1.85 32.39
N PHE A 247 15.00 -1.51 33.27
CA PHE A 247 15.74 -0.27 33.27
C PHE A 247 17.12 -0.53 32.70
N VAL A 248 17.42 0.08 31.55
CA VAL A 248 18.70 -0.09 30.87
C VAL A 248 19.64 1.02 31.34
N ASN A 249 20.71 0.66 32.04
CA ASN A 249 21.76 1.58 32.47
C ASN A 249 22.92 1.53 31.48
N GLY A 250 23.01 2.53 30.59
CA GLY A 250 24.08 2.66 29.58
C GLY A 250 23.67 2.29 28.14
N GLN A 251 24.65 2.30 27.22
CA GLN A 251 24.49 1.77 25.87
C GLN A 251 24.77 0.27 25.88
N ILE A 252 23.78 -0.52 26.28
CA ILE A 252 23.89 -1.98 26.20
C ILE A 252 23.91 -2.38 24.71
N ASN A 253 24.98 -3.03 24.26
CA ASN A 253 25.04 -3.59 22.92
C ASN A 253 23.88 -4.58 22.71
N GLU A 254 23.03 -4.35 21.71
CA GLU A 254 21.81 -5.13 21.45
C GLU A 254 22.07 -6.64 21.30
N SER A 255 23.29 -7.03 20.92
CA SER A 255 23.74 -8.42 20.85
C SER A 255 23.72 -9.17 22.18
N SER A 256 23.73 -8.47 23.32
CA SER A 256 23.73 -9.06 24.67
C SER A 256 22.33 -9.35 25.22
N ILE A 257 21.28 -8.81 24.59
CA ILE A 257 19.88 -8.94 25.05
C ILE A 257 19.23 -10.23 24.52
N LEU A 258 19.83 -10.87 23.52
CA LEU A 258 19.29 -12.05 22.83
C LEU A 258 19.67 -13.42 23.47
N LEU A 259 20.32 -13.43 24.63
CA LEU A 259 20.85 -14.65 25.26
C LEU A 259 20.20 -15.06 26.60
N GLY A 260 18.98 -14.59 26.92
CA GLY A 260 18.23 -14.98 28.14
C GLY A 260 16.79 -15.45 27.91
#